data_AF-A0A355BE66-F1
#
_entry.id   AF-A0A355BE66-F1
#
_cell.length_a   1.000
_cell.length_b   1.000
_cell.length_c   1.000
_cell.angle_alpha   90.00
_cell.angle_beta   90.00
_cell.angle_gamma   90.00
#
_symmetry.space_group_name_H-M   'P 1'
#
loop_
_entity.id
_entity.type
_entity.pdbx_description
1 polymer ?
#
loop_
_entity_poly.entity_id
_entity_poly.type
_entity_poly.pdbx_seq_one_letter_code
_entity_poly.pdbx_strand_id
1 'polypeptide(L)'
;MTAFNFNKWNTSLGWFAFAVALVTYSLTVEPTLSFWDCGEYISTAAKLEIGHPPGAPLFQMIGSFFAMFAISNDTIALMVNMMSVFSSAFTVLFMFWSMTILLRKIIPTSNDKDHYNEIMILGSALVASLAFTFTDSFWFNATEAEVYAMASLFIAILIWLALRWELEMDTPRGNKWLVLISLVIGLSFGVHFMALLTIPAIGMLYFFKKYKTITVKNFIVANVVVVIVLFFVFKFLLPYTLSFFGKSEIFIVNSFGLPFNSGTIFAFLVIIAFFYFGLNYTQKKGHVFYNTILLCLLFILIGFSTWIMLPIRANTDIPINENKPSDAAEVLAYYNREQYGEQKTFYGPMYSEAFAGIDENNPYFDEKPNYERDYATGKYVITNDYKNANQNLDDRHKGFLPRMWSRDHIQNYMSYTEPLDFEINPEYAQEQELVQIVTDFRTAYNQGKLDLEDYERFLTTYGDYLIVEKPSFASNMQFMFQYQFGYMYWRYLMWNFVGRQNDIQGKGDVENGNWISGITPYDSARLGNQSQLTTDMKNNKARNTYYFLPFVLGIIGIIFHAKKDLKSFYVLLVLFLFTSFALKIFLNERPFEPRE
;
A
#
# COMPACT_ATOMS: atom_id res chain seq x y z
N MET A 1 40.41 -27.99 -16.21
CA MET A 1 39.54 -26.84 -15.88
C MET A 1 38.13 -27.38 -15.72
N THR A 2 37.52 -27.19 -14.55
CA THR A 2 36.13 -27.60 -14.32
C THR A 2 35.19 -26.76 -15.19
N ALA A 3 34.25 -27.41 -15.88
CA ALA A 3 33.27 -26.73 -16.72
C ALA A 3 32.44 -25.73 -15.88
N PHE A 4 32.14 -24.56 -16.44
CA PHE A 4 31.33 -23.55 -15.79
C PHE A 4 29.92 -24.10 -15.50
N ASN A 5 29.41 -23.86 -14.29
CA ASN A 5 28.09 -24.34 -13.86
C ASN A 5 27.23 -23.15 -13.41
N PHE A 6 26.31 -22.73 -14.28
CA PHE A 6 25.42 -21.61 -14.03
C PHE A 6 24.62 -21.77 -12.74
N ASN A 7 24.03 -22.94 -12.49
CA ASN A 7 23.16 -23.15 -11.33
C ASN A 7 23.94 -23.02 -10.02
N LYS A 8 25.18 -23.53 -9.96
CA LYS A 8 26.05 -23.37 -8.79
C LYS A 8 26.33 -21.89 -8.54
N TRP A 9 26.78 -21.15 -9.57
CA TRP A 9 27.10 -19.73 -9.43
C TRP A 9 25.86 -18.87 -9.14
N ASN A 10 24.72 -19.16 -9.77
CA ASN A 10 23.45 -18.49 -9.48
C ASN A 10 23.04 -18.65 -8.01
N THR A 11 23.17 -19.84 -7.45
CA THR A 11 22.88 -20.04 -6.02
C THR A 11 23.88 -19.30 -5.14
N SER A 12 25.19 -19.43 -5.41
CA SER A 12 26.23 -18.79 -4.61
C SER A 12 26.17 -17.26 -4.66
N LEU A 13 25.96 -16.67 -5.84
CA LEU A 13 25.90 -15.22 -6.00
C LEU A 13 24.63 -14.61 -5.41
N GLY A 14 23.52 -15.34 -5.41
CA GLY A 14 22.32 -14.93 -4.66
C GLY A 14 22.64 -14.78 -3.18
N TRP A 15 23.19 -15.83 -2.55
CA TRP A 15 23.59 -15.79 -1.14
C TRP A 15 24.70 -14.78 -0.84
N PHE A 16 25.59 -14.51 -1.80
CA PHE A 16 26.55 -13.43 -1.69
C PHE A 16 25.85 -12.06 -1.65
N ALA A 17 24.88 -11.81 -2.55
CA ALA A 17 24.10 -10.57 -2.53
C ALA A 17 23.32 -10.39 -1.21
N PHE A 18 22.74 -11.49 -0.70
CA PHE A 18 22.14 -11.53 0.63
C PHE A 18 23.14 -11.14 1.73
N ALA A 19 24.33 -11.73 1.73
CA ALA A 19 25.34 -11.46 2.75
C ALA A 19 25.82 -10.00 2.72
N VAL A 20 26.01 -9.42 1.53
CA VAL A 20 26.37 -8.01 1.39
C VAL A 20 25.27 -7.13 1.98
N ALA A 21 24.00 -7.33 1.56
CA ALA A 21 22.87 -6.56 2.08
C ALA A 21 22.70 -6.72 3.59
N LEU A 22 22.79 -7.95 4.11
CA LEU A 22 22.70 -8.25 5.53
C LEU A 22 23.77 -7.50 6.32
N VAL A 23 25.03 -7.55 5.90
CA VAL A 23 26.12 -6.84 6.57
C VAL A 23 25.92 -5.33 6.49
N THR A 24 25.59 -4.79 5.31
CA THR A 24 25.33 -3.35 5.15
C THR A 24 24.26 -2.86 6.11
N TYR A 25 23.09 -3.51 6.13
CA TYR A 25 21.97 -3.06 6.96
C TYR A 25 22.19 -3.34 8.44
N SER A 26 22.87 -4.44 8.81
CA SER A 26 23.20 -4.71 10.21
C SER A 26 24.17 -3.67 10.79
N LEU A 27 25.07 -3.11 9.96
CA LEU A 27 26.00 -2.06 10.39
C LEU A 27 25.35 -0.68 10.54
N THR A 28 24.15 -0.49 9.98
CA THR A 28 23.43 0.79 9.99
C THR A 28 22.04 0.70 10.60
N VAL A 29 21.69 -0.44 11.21
CA VAL A 29 20.38 -0.65 11.83
C VAL A 29 20.20 0.30 13.01
N GLU A 30 18.99 0.80 13.20
CA GLU A 30 18.68 1.62 14.36
C GLU A 30 18.87 0.79 15.66
N PRO A 31 19.69 1.27 16.61
CA PRO A 31 19.97 0.51 17.83
C PRO A 31 18.79 0.48 18.80
N THR A 32 17.87 1.43 18.67
CA THR A 32 16.71 1.58 19.56
C THR A 32 15.43 1.84 18.76
N LEU A 33 14.81 3.00 18.93
CA LEU A 33 13.52 3.38 18.36
C LEU A 33 13.74 4.47 17.32
N SER A 34 13.21 4.24 16.11
CA SER A 34 13.10 5.26 15.06
C SER A 34 11.80 6.06 15.23
N PHE A 35 11.68 7.15 14.48
CA PHE A 35 10.45 7.95 14.42
C PHE A 35 9.29 7.14 13.78
N TRP A 36 8.04 7.63 13.87
CA TRP A 36 6.83 6.96 13.35
C TRP A 36 6.37 5.69 14.10
N ASP A 37 5.84 4.71 13.38
CA ASP A 37 5.13 3.54 13.92
C ASP A 37 6.12 2.51 14.48
N CYS A 38 7.42 2.65 14.21
CA CYS A 38 8.48 1.78 14.73
C CYS A 38 8.36 1.54 16.25
N GLY A 39 8.07 2.58 17.03
CA GLY A 39 7.94 2.45 18.48
C GLY A 39 6.80 1.55 18.92
N GLU A 40 5.66 1.67 18.24
CA GLU A 40 4.50 0.82 18.46
C GLU A 40 4.75 -0.61 17.96
N TYR A 41 5.33 -0.78 16.77
CA TYR A 41 5.67 -2.09 16.24
C TYR A 41 6.68 -2.83 17.12
N ILE A 42 7.71 -2.16 17.64
CA ILE A 42 8.69 -2.75 18.56
C ILE A 42 8.01 -3.19 19.86
N SER A 43 7.24 -2.28 20.47
CA SER A 43 6.59 -2.56 21.76
C SER A 43 5.55 -3.68 21.65
N THR A 44 4.74 -3.66 20.59
CA THR A 44 3.74 -4.69 20.35
C THR A 44 4.35 -6.03 19.92
N ALA A 45 5.42 -6.05 19.11
CA ALA A 45 6.10 -7.29 18.75
C ALA A 45 6.79 -7.95 19.95
N ALA A 46 7.43 -7.17 20.84
CA ALA A 46 8.17 -7.69 21.98
C ALA A 46 7.33 -8.57 22.93
N LYS A 47 6.02 -8.30 23.00
CA LYS A 47 5.09 -9.00 23.90
C LYS A 47 3.84 -9.58 23.20
N LEU A 48 3.83 -9.61 21.86
CA LEU A 48 2.68 -10.02 21.06
C LEU A 48 1.41 -9.26 21.46
N GLU A 49 1.49 -7.93 21.46
CA GLU A 49 0.39 -7.03 21.76
C GLU A 49 -0.27 -6.51 20.46
N ILE A 50 -1.29 -5.67 20.55
CA ILE A 50 -2.12 -5.27 19.40
C ILE A 50 -1.97 -3.77 19.16
N GLY A 51 -1.29 -3.42 18.08
CA GLY A 51 -1.14 -2.03 17.63
C GLY A 51 -2.32 -1.57 16.76
N HIS A 52 -2.13 -0.46 16.06
CA HIS A 52 -3.19 0.21 15.32
C HIS A 52 -3.77 -0.63 14.17
N PRO A 53 -5.09 -0.52 13.89
CA PRO A 53 -5.73 -1.22 12.78
C PRO A 53 -5.25 -0.77 11.38
N PRO A 54 -5.14 -1.71 10.42
CA PRO A 54 -5.61 -3.08 10.46
C PRO A 54 -4.58 -4.06 11.07
N GLY A 55 -3.53 -3.56 11.72
CA GLY A 55 -2.49 -4.36 12.36
C GLY A 55 -1.62 -5.16 11.38
N ALA A 56 -0.58 -5.78 11.94
CA ALA A 56 0.34 -6.62 11.19
C ALA A 56 0.72 -7.88 12.02
N PRO A 57 -0.21 -8.80 12.28
CA PRO A 57 -0.02 -9.88 13.25
C PRO A 57 1.12 -10.85 12.88
N LEU A 58 1.34 -11.14 11.60
CA LEU A 58 2.50 -11.94 11.17
C LEU A 58 3.80 -11.17 11.38
N PHE A 59 3.83 -9.89 11.04
CA PHE A 59 4.99 -9.03 11.31
C PHE A 59 5.33 -9.00 12.81
N GLN A 60 4.33 -8.82 13.68
CA GLN A 60 4.51 -8.85 15.13
C GLN A 60 4.97 -10.22 15.65
N MET A 61 4.44 -11.33 15.11
CA MET A 61 4.89 -12.67 15.48
C MET A 61 6.36 -12.92 15.10
N ILE A 62 6.79 -12.49 13.91
CA ILE A 62 8.18 -12.61 13.50
C ILE A 62 9.05 -11.65 14.34
N GLY A 63 8.59 -10.43 14.62
CA GLY A 63 9.28 -9.50 15.49
C GLY A 63 9.47 -10.06 16.90
N SER A 64 8.47 -10.75 17.44
CA SER A 64 8.57 -11.48 18.71
C SER A 64 9.61 -12.60 18.66
N PHE A 65 9.67 -13.36 17.56
CA PHE A 65 10.73 -14.35 17.35
C PHE A 65 12.12 -13.71 17.37
N PHE A 66 12.31 -12.56 16.72
CA PHE A 66 13.58 -11.82 16.79
C PHE A 66 13.87 -11.31 18.22
N ALA A 67 12.87 -10.76 18.91
CA ALA A 67 13.01 -10.29 20.28
C ALA A 67 13.49 -11.39 21.25
N MET A 68 13.18 -12.68 21.01
CA MET A 68 13.67 -13.79 21.83
C MET A 68 15.20 -13.95 21.81
N PHE A 69 15.90 -13.38 20.82
CA PHE A 69 17.36 -13.40 20.75
C PHE A 69 18.03 -12.24 21.48
N ALA A 70 17.24 -11.33 22.08
CA ALA A 70 17.76 -10.23 22.87
C ALA A 70 18.43 -10.76 24.15
N ILE A 71 19.70 -10.39 24.36
CA ILE A 71 20.49 -10.84 25.52
C ILE A 71 20.11 -10.03 26.77
N SER A 72 19.61 -8.82 26.60
CA SER A 72 19.08 -7.95 27.65
C SER A 72 17.88 -7.15 27.15
N ASN A 73 17.10 -6.58 28.08
CA ASN A 73 15.94 -5.75 27.76
C ASN A 73 16.29 -4.56 26.85
N ASP A 74 17.48 -3.98 27.01
CA ASP A 74 17.95 -2.83 26.24
C ASP A 74 18.25 -3.19 24.77
N THR A 75 18.38 -4.49 24.44
CA THR A 75 18.64 -4.98 23.08
C THR A 75 17.40 -5.49 22.35
N ILE A 76 16.21 -5.45 22.98
CA ILE A 76 14.97 -5.91 22.36
C ILE A 76 14.65 -5.10 21.10
N ALA A 77 14.72 -3.77 21.18
CA ALA A 77 14.45 -2.88 20.06
C ALA A 77 15.37 -3.17 18.87
N LEU A 78 16.69 -3.26 19.12
CA LEU A 78 17.67 -3.67 18.12
C LEU A 78 17.30 -5.01 17.47
N MET A 79 16.96 -6.04 18.26
CA MET A 79 16.61 -7.34 17.71
C MET A 79 15.33 -7.28 16.85
N VAL A 80 14.33 -6.51 17.25
CA VAL A 80 13.13 -6.32 16.42
C VAL A 80 13.48 -5.58 15.12
N ASN A 81 14.32 -4.53 15.16
CA ASN A 81 14.80 -3.87 13.94
C ASN A 81 15.58 -4.84 13.02
N MET A 82 16.31 -5.82 13.58
CA MET A 82 16.99 -6.85 12.79
C MET A 82 16.03 -7.70 11.95
N MET A 83 14.74 -7.78 12.29
CA MET A 83 13.75 -8.40 11.41
C MET A 83 13.67 -7.70 10.04
N SER A 84 13.68 -6.37 10.01
CA SER A 84 13.67 -5.57 8.79
C SER A 84 14.96 -5.73 8.00
N VAL A 85 16.10 -5.81 8.70
CA VAL A 85 17.42 -6.09 8.12
C VAL A 85 17.42 -7.42 7.38
N PHE A 86 16.95 -8.49 8.03
CA PHE A 86 16.86 -9.82 7.41
C PHE A 86 15.86 -9.85 6.27
N SER A 87 14.68 -9.24 6.45
CA SER A 87 13.65 -9.18 5.41
C SER A 87 14.17 -8.49 4.14
N SER A 88 14.90 -7.38 4.31
CA SER A 88 15.49 -6.62 3.21
C SER A 88 16.66 -7.36 2.55
N ALA A 89 17.50 -8.06 3.31
CA ALA A 89 18.55 -8.91 2.74
C ALA A 89 17.96 -10.06 1.90
N PHE A 90 16.88 -10.70 2.37
CA PHE A 90 16.16 -11.69 1.57
C PHE A 90 15.47 -11.09 0.35
N THR A 91 14.99 -9.84 0.42
CA THR A 91 14.46 -9.13 -0.75
C THR A 91 15.50 -9.06 -1.86
N VAL A 92 16.74 -8.65 -1.53
CA VAL A 92 17.87 -8.56 -2.47
C VAL A 92 18.21 -9.94 -3.06
N LEU A 93 18.20 -11.00 -2.26
CA LEU A 93 18.38 -12.39 -2.71
C LEU A 93 17.35 -12.80 -3.78
N PHE A 94 16.06 -12.58 -3.50
CA PHE A 94 14.98 -12.95 -4.42
C PHE A 94 14.92 -12.05 -5.65
N MET A 95 15.31 -10.78 -5.53
CA MET A 95 15.52 -9.91 -6.68
C MET A 95 16.62 -10.45 -7.60
N PHE A 96 17.77 -10.87 -7.05
CA PHE A 96 18.84 -11.47 -7.83
C PHE A 96 18.35 -12.69 -8.62
N TRP A 97 17.69 -13.65 -7.96
CA TRP A 97 17.19 -14.84 -8.65
C TRP A 97 16.06 -14.54 -9.64
N SER A 98 15.23 -13.53 -9.39
CA SER A 98 14.22 -13.09 -10.35
C SER A 98 14.87 -12.49 -11.59
N MET A 99 15.90 -11.67 -11.41
CA MET A 99 16.67 -11.06 -12.51
C MET A 99 17.38 -12.11 -13.36
N THR A 100 18.01 -13.13 -12.75
CA THR A 100 18.67 -14.18 -13.54
C THR A 100 17.68 -15.02 -14.34
N ILE A 101 16.47 -15.27 -13.83
CA ILE A 101 15.40 -15.94 -14.61
C ILE A 101 14.95 -15.06 -15.79
N LEU A 102 14.73 -13.77 -15.56
CA LEU A 102 14.30 -12.83 -16.59
C LEU A 102 15.36 -12.64 -17.68
N LEU A 103 16.61 -12.40 -17.31
CA LEU A 103 17.71 -12.17 -18.25
C LEU A 103 17.99 -13.40 -19.13
N ARG A 104 17.84 -14.62 -18.61
CA ARG A 104 17.97 -15.86 -19.40
C ARG A 104 16.90 -16.01 -20.49
N LYS A 105 15.78 -15.31 -20.39
CA LYS A 105 14.77 -15.28 -21.47
C LYS A 105 15.15 -14.32 -22.59
N ILE A 106 15.90 -13.27 -22.25
CA ILE A 106 16.29 -12.19 -23.16
C ILE A 106 17.59 -12.54 -23.90
N ILE A 107 18.51 -13.21 -23.20
CA ILE A 107 19.88 -13.49 -23.67
C ILE A 107 19.99 -14.98 -23.99
N PRO A 108 20.29 -15.36 -25.24
CA PRO A 108 20.39 -16.77 -25.65
C PRO A 108 21.59 -17.47 -25.00
N THR A 109 21.40 -18.73 -24.59
CA THR A 109 22.43 -19.57 -23.95
C THR A 109 22.53 -21.00 -24.56
N SER A 110 22.43 -21.14 -25.89
CA SER A 110 22.32 -22.43 -26.61
C SER A 110 23.59 -23.03 -27.27
N ASN A 111 24.78 -22.45 -27.17
CA ASN A 111 26.04 -22.90 -27.81
C ASN A 111 27.23 -23.03 -26.83
N ASP A 112 28.21 -23.90 -27.10
CA ASP A 112 29.40 -24.17 -26.27
C ASP A 112 30.31 -22.95 -25.95
N LYS A 113 30.08 -21.77 -26.55
CA LYS A 113 30.75 -20.50 -26.22
C LYS A 113 29.97 -19.65 -25.18
N ASP A 114 28.91 -20.19 -24.57
CA ASP A 114 27.94 -19.43 -23.76
C ASP A 114 28.31 -19.09 -22.33
N HIS A 115 29.45 -19.58 -21.82
CA HIS A 115 29.84 -19.23 -20.45
C HIS A 115 29.99 -17.71 -20.27
N TYR A 116 30.35 -16.95 -21.32
CA TYR A 116 30.39 -15.49 -21.25
C TYR A 116 29.00 -14.84 -21.09
N ASN A 117 27.98 -15.34 -21.81
CA ASN A 117 26.61 -14.84 -21.67
C ASN A 117 26.05 -15.18 -20.28
N GLU A 118 26.33 -16.38 -19.79
CA GLU A 118 25.97 -16.81 -18.46
C GLU A 118 26.64 -15.97 -17.35
N ILE A 119 27.94 -15.68 -17.49
CA ILE A 119 28.67 -14.77 -16.59
C ILE A 119 28.08 -13.35 -16.67
N MET A 120 27.76 -12.86 -17.87
CA MET A 120 27.15 -11.54 -18.06
C MET A 120 25.77 -11.47 -17.41
N ILE A 121 24.94 -12.51 -17.53
CA ILE A 121 23.63 -12.59 -16.85
C ILE A 121 23.81 -12.50 -15.34
N LEU A 122 24.70 -13.32 -14.78
CA LEU A 122 24.96 -13.35 -13.34
C LEU A 122 25.53 -12.01 -12.84
N GLY A 123 26.51 -11.45 -13.55
CA GLY A 123 27.12 -10.17 -13.22
C GLY A 123 26.11 -9.03 -13.29
N SER A 124 25.28 -8.97 -14.33
CA SER A 124 24.25 -7.93 -14.49
C SER A 124 23.18 -8.03 -13.41
N ALA A 125 22.71 -9.25 -13.09
CA ALA A 125 21.76 -9.46 -12.00
C ALA A 125 22.34 -9.09 -10.64
N LEU A 126 23.62 -9.38 -10.40
CA LEU A 126 24.31 -9.02 -9.17
C LEU A 126 24.45 -7.50 -9.03
N VAL A 127 24.92 -6.82 -10.07
CA VAL A 127 25.05 -5.35 -10.09
C VAL A 127 23.70 -4.69 -9.86
N ALA A 128 22.64 -5.15 -10.54
CA ALA A 128 21.30 -4.59 -10.37
C ALA A 128 20.76 -4.78 -8.94
N SER A 129 20.92 -5.98 -8.36
CA SER A 129 20.40 -6.30 -7.02
C SER A 129 21.17 -5.57 -5.93
N LEU A 130 22.50 -5.47 -6.06
CA LEU A 130 23.33 -4.70 -5.13
C LEU A 130 23.13 -3.20 -5.28
N ALA A 131 22.89 -2.68 -6.49
CA ALA A 131 22.55 -1.27 -6.65
C ALA A 131 21.25 -0.92 -5.89
N PHE A 132 20.25 -1.82 -5.92
CA PHE A 132 19.01 -1.65 -5.15
C PHE A 132 19.26 -1.61 -3.64
N THR A 133 20.25 -2.38 -3.14
CA THR A 133 20.63 -2.37 -1.71
C THR A 133 20.95 -0.96 -1.20
N PHE A 134 21.51 -0.11 -2.04
CA PHE A 134 21.96 1.23 -1.68
C PHE A 134 21.00 2.35 -2.15
N THR A 135 19.75 2.01 -2.48
CA THR A 135 18.73 3.04 -2.78
C THR A 135 18.16 3.60 -1.48
N ASP A 136 18.06 4.94 -1.39
CA ASP A 136 17.70 5.65 -0.16
C ASP A 136 16.43 5.13 0.50
N SER A 137 15.32 5.05 -0.26
CA SER A 137 14.03 4.64 0.31
C SER A 137 14.04 3.18 0.75
N PHE A 138 14.73 2.29 0.04
CA PHE A 138 14.81 0.89 0.44
C PHE A 138 15.71 0.70 1.66
N TRP A 139 16.86 1.38 1.70
CA TRP A 139 17.78 1.32 2.83
C TRP A 139 17.12 1.84 4.09
N PHE A 140 16.45 3.00 4.04
CA PHE A 140 15.75 3.58 5.18
C PHE A 140 14.80 2.57 5.86
N ASN A 141 13.96 1.90 5.07
CA ASN A 141 13.04 0.87 5.57
C ASN A 141 13.78 -0.41 6.04
N ALA A 142 14.97 -0.69 5.53
CA ALA A 142 15.74 -1.88 5.89
C ALA A 142 16.34 -1.81 7.29
N THR A 143 16.45 -0.62 7.87
CA THR A 143 17.15 -0.36 9.14
C THR A 143 16.24 -0.10 10.33
N GLU A 144 14.92 -0.10 10.14
CA GLU A 144 13.93 0.19 11.19
C GLU A 144 12.77 -0.81 11.17
N ALA A 145 12.11 -1.01 12.31
CA ALA A 145 11.00 -1.95 12.48
C ALA A 145 9.69 -1.46 11.84
N GLU A 146 9.71 -1.29 10.52
CA GLU A 146 8.56 -0.96 9.68
C GLU A 146 8.08 -2.15 8.83
N VAL A 147 6.78 -2.17 8.53
CA VAL A 147 6.16 -3.25 7.76
C VAL A 147 6.65 -3.32 6.31
N TYR A 148 7.17 -2.22 5.78
CA TYR A 148 7.56 -2.10 4.38
C TYR A 148 8.77 -2.97 3.99
N ALA A 149 9.68 -3.25 4.93
CA ALA A 149 10.80 -4.16 4.69
C ALA A 149 10.31 -5.59 4.40
N MET A 150 9.38 -6.08 5.22
CA MET A 150 8.78 -7.41 5.03
C MET A 150 7.78 -7.42 3.87
N ALA A 151 7.07 -6.33 3.62
CA ALA A 151 6.24 -6.19 2.42
C ALA A 151 7.07 -6.32 1.13
N SER A 152 8.24 -5.69 1.10
CA SER A 152 9.19 -5.77 -0.03
C SER A 152 9.69 -7.20 -0.23
N LEU A 153 9.99 -7.93 0.86
CA LEU A 153 10.33 -9.34 0.80
C LEU A 153 9.22 -10.16 0.15
N PHE A 154 7.97 -9.94 0.55
CA PHE A 154 6.84 -10.71 0.03
C PHE A 154 6.61 -10.41 -1.45
N ILE A 155 6.77 -9.16 -1.88
CA ILE A 155 6.75 -8.80 -3.30
C ILE A 155 7.85 -9.55 -4.06
N ALA A 156 9.10 -9.54 -3.57
CA ALA A 156 10.22 -10.20 -4.22
C ALA A 156 10.04 -11.73 -4.28
N ILE A 157 9.55 -12.36 -3.21
CA ILE A 157 9.20 -13.78 -3.17
C ILE A 157 8.09 -14.09 -4.18
N LEU A 158 7.01 -13.30 -4.22
CA LEU A 158 5.87 -13.53 -5.11
C LEU A 158 6.29 -13.44 -6.59
N ILE A 159 7.13 -12.46 -6.94
CA ILE A 159 7.67 -12.35 -8.30
C ILE A 159 8.59 -13.53 -8.63
N TRP A 160 9.48 -13.92 -7.71
CA TRP A 160 10.33 -15.08 -7.90
C TRP A 160 9.51 -16.38 -8.08
N LEU A 161 8.53 -16.61 -7.21
CA LEU A 161 7.61 -17.75 -7.27
C LEU A 161 6.80 -17.76 -8.57
N ALA A 162 6.35 -16.60 -9.05
CA ALA A 162 5.62 -16.49 -10.31
C ALA A 162 6.50 -16.84 -11.51
N LEU A 163 7.75 -16.38 -11.52
CA LEU A 163 8.73 -16.77 -12.54
C LEU A 163 9.06 -18.27 -12.49
N ARG A 164 9.18 -18.85 -11.29
CA ARG A 164 9.31 -20.31 -11.10
C ARG A 164 8.08 -21.05 -11.61
N TRP A 165 6.89 -20.54 -11.33
CA TRP A 165 5.64 -21.10 -11.81
C TRP A 165 5.60 -21.09 -13.33
N GLU A 166 5.97 -19.99 -13.98
CA GLU A 166 6.00 -19.87 -15.44
C GLU A 166 6.89 -20.92 -16.12
N LEU A 167 8.06 -21.18 -15.54
CA LEU A 167 9.01 -22.16 -16.06
C LEU A 167 8.46 -23.60 -15.94
N GLU A 168 7.77 -23.91 -14.84
CA GLU A 168 7.29 -25.25 -14.52
C GLU A 168 5.78 -25.44 -14.78
N MET A 169 5.07 -24.46 -15.33
CA MET A 169 3.59 -24.40 -15.39
C MET A 169 2.96 -25.59 -16.11
N ASP A 170 3.66 -26.12 -17.11
CA ASP A 170 3.19 -27.23 -17.95
C ASP A 170 3.68 -28.60 -17.45
N THR A 171 4.39 -28.65 -16.32
CA THR A 171 4.84 -29.91 -15.69
C THR A 171 3.75 -30.50 -14.80
N PRO A 172 3.74 -31.82 -14.52
CA PRO A 172 2.70 -32.46 -13.69
C PRO A 172 2.52 -31.86 -12.29
N ARG A 173 3.56 -31.24 -11.73
CA ARG A 173 3.52 -30.57 -10.40
C ARG A 173 3.67 -29.05 -10.50
N GLY A 174 3.48 -28.45 -11.67
CA GLY A 174 3.64 -27.01 -11.90
C GLY A 174 2.79 -26.16 -10.97
N ASN A 175 1.54 -26.57 -10.72
CA ASN A 175 0.59 -25.83 -9.86
C ASN A 175 1.00 -25.76 -8.38
N LYS A 176 2.01 -26.51 -7.92
CA LYS A 176 2.57 -26.34 -6.56
C LYS A 176 3.01 -24.90 -6.31
N TRP A 177 3.53 -24.22 -7.33
CA TRP A 177 3.98 -22.84 -7.23
C TRP A 177 2.81 -21.89 -7.07
N LEU A 178 1.70 -22.13 -7.77
CA LEU A 178 0.48 -21.33 -7.61
C LEU A 178 -0.13 -21.48 -6.21
N VAL A 179 -0.11 -22.69 -5.65
CA VAL A 179 -0.55 -22.94 -4.26
C VAL A 179 0.38 -22.23 -3.27
N LEU A 180 1.69 -22.23 -3.49
CA LEU A 180 2.64 -21.49 -2.66
C LEU A 180 2.49 -19.96 -2.79
N ILE A 181 2.25 -19.45 -4.00
CA ILE A 181 1.89 -18.04 -4.25
C ILE A 181 0.64 -17.69 -3.43
N SER A 182 -0.37 -18.56 -3.44
CA SER A 182 -1.62 -18.37 -2.69
C SER A 182 -1.37 -18.31 -1.18
N LEU A 183 -0.46 -19.13 -0.65
CA LEU A 183 -0.03 -19.06 0.75
C LEU A 183 0.62 -17.73 1.08
N VAL A 184 1.58 -17.29 0.26
CA VAL A 184 2.31 -16.04 0.49
C VAL A 184 1.38 -14.82 0.37
N ILE A 185 0.42 -14.85 -0.55
CA ILE A 185 -0.68 -13.87 -0.63
C ILE A 185 -1.46 -13.85 0.68
N GLY A 186 -1.86 -15.01 1.21
CA GLY A 186 -2.56 -15.11 2.50
C GLY A 186 -1.74 -14.54 3.66
N LEU A 187 -0.47 -14.93 3.77
CA LEU A 187 0.46 -14.45 4.80
C LEU A 187 0.67 -12.93 4.70
N SER A 188 0.62 -12.35 3.50
CA SER A 188 0.84 -10.92 3.30
C SER A 188 -0.17 -10.04 4.03
N PHE A 189 -1.39 -10.54 4.26
CA PHE A 189 -2.39 -9.83 5.05
C PHE A 189 -1.96 -9.67 6.52
N GLY A 190 -1.13 -10.57 7.05
CA GLY A 190 -0.53 -10.43 8.37
C GLY A 190 0.67 -9.49 8.42
N VAL A 191 1.09 -8.92 7.29
CA VAL A 191 2.25 -8.03 7.18
C VAL A 191 1.80 -6.68 6.63
N HIS A 192 1.46 -6.64 5.34
CA HIS A 192 1.02 -5.44 4.65
C HIS A 192 0.36 -5.79 3.31
N PHE A 193 -0.72 -5.09 2.95
CA PHE A 193 -1.53 -5.39 1.76
C PHE A 193 -0.83 -5.08 0.43
N MET A 194 0.28 -4.34 0.45
CA MET A 194 1.03 -3.96 -0.78
C MET A 194 1.50 -5.17 -1.60
N ALA A 195 1.78 -6.32 -0.96
CA ALA A 195 2.21 -7.51 -1.68
C ALA A 195 1.13 -8.05 -2.65
N LEU A 196 -0.15 -7.76 -2.39
CA LEU A 196 -1.28 -8.13 -3.26
C LEU A 196 -1.20 -7.45 -4.63
N LEU A 197 -0.52 -6.31 -4.73
CA LEU A 197 -0.32 -5.57 -5.98
C LEU A 197 0.53 -6.35 -7.00
N THR A 198 1.12 -7.47 -6.60
CA THR A 198 1.78 -8.42 -7.52
C THR A 198 0.79 -9.27 -8.33
N ILE A 199 -0.44 -9.47 -7.84
CA ILE A 199 -1.45 -10.37 -8.45
C ILE A 199 -1.69 -10.03 -9.94
N PRO A 200 -1.88 -8.75 -10.33
CA PRO A 200 -2.00 -8.38 -11.75
C PRO A 200 -0.82 -8.83 -12.60
N ALA A 201 0.42 -8.66 -12.12
CA ALA A 201 1.62 -9.07 -12.85
C ALA A 201 1.69 -10.61 -12.99
N ILE A 202 1.38 -11.35 -11.92
CA ILE A 202 1.33 -12.83 -11.93
C ILE A 202 0.28 -13.33 -12.92
N GLY A 203 -0.90 -12.70 -12.95
CA GLY A 203 -1.97 -13.04 -13.88
C GLY A 203 -1.60 -12.74 -15.34
N MET A 204 -0.91 -11.64 -15.60
CA MET A 204 -0.41 -11.33 -16.94
C MET A 204 0.70 -12.28 -17.39
N LEU A 205 1.55 -12.73 -16.46
CA LEU A 205 2.55 -13.77 -16.72
C LEU A 205 1.88 -15.10 -17.11
N TYR A 206 0.80 -15.51 -16.41
CA TYR A 206 -0.01 -16.65 -16.80
C TYR A 206 -0.63 -16.48 -18.19
N PHE A 207 -1.23 -15.32 -18.46
CA PHE A 207 -1.84 -15.00 -19.75
C PHE A 207 -0.82 -15.15 -20.90
N PHE A 208 0.34 -14.52 -20.79
CA PHE A 208 1.36 -14.59 -21.84
C PHE A 208 1.98 -15.98 -22.01
N LYS A 209 2.02 -16.78 -20.95
CA LYS A 209 2.49 -18.17 -21.01
C LYS A 209 1.48 -19.10 -21.71
N LYS A 210 0.18 -18.93 -21.45
CA LYS A 210 -0.87 -19.83 -21.99
C LYS A 210 -1.41 -19.42 -23.35
N TYR A 211 -1.47 -18.12 -23.65
CA TYR A 211 -2.01 -17.62 -24.91
C TYR A 211 -0.90 -17.42 -25.94
N LYS A 212 -0.90 -18.26 -26.99
CA LYS A 212 0.06 -18.16 -28.09
C LYS A 212 -0.16 -16.92 -28.94
N THR A 213 -1.42 -16.62 -29.28
CA THR A 213 -1.84 -15.45 -30.06
C THR A 213 -2.50 -14.41 -29.16
N ILE A 214 -1.94 -13.21 -29.13
CA ILE A 214 -2.46 -12.08 -28.36
C ILE A 214 -3.29 -11.21 -29.31
N THR A 215 -4.54 -10.98 -28.94
CA THR A 215 -5.48 -10.11 -29.65
C THR A 215 -5.89 -8.97 -28.72
N VAL A 216 -6.35 -7.84 -29.26
CA VAL A 216 -6.83 -6.72 -28.43
C VAL A 216 -7.92 -7.18 -27.46
N LYS A 217 -8.86 -8.02 -27.94
CA LYS A 217 -9.96 -8.55 -27.13
C LYS A 217 -9.47 -9.40 -25.95
N ASN A 218 -8.65 -10.43 -26.20
CA ASN A 218 -8.20 -11.30 -25.10
C ASN A 218 -7.25 -10.59 -24.13
N PHE A 219 -6.49 -9.60 -24.61
CA PHE A 219 -5.63 -8.78 -23.78
C PHE A 219 -6.42 -7.86 -22.84
N ILE A 220 -7.46 -7.18 -23.33
CA ILE A 220 -8.36 -6.37 -22.50
C ILE A 220 -9.05 -7.26 -21.45
N VAL A 221 -9.60 -8.40 -21.88
CA VAL A 221 -10.24 -9.36 -20.96
C VAL A 221 -9.25 -9.85 -19.90
N ALA A 222 -8.01 -10.16 -20.25
CA ALA A 222 -7.00 -10.59 -19.30
C ALA A 222 -6.73 -9.52 -18.23
N ASN A 223 -6.53 -8.25 -18.64
CA ASN A 223 -6.31 -7.15 -17.69
C ASN A 223 -7.51 -6.95 -16.75
N VAL A 224 -8.74 -7.01 -17.28
CA VAL A 224 -9.95 -6.91 -16.45
C VAL A 224 -10.05 -8.08 -15.47
N VAL A 225 -9.79 -9.31 -15.91
CA VAL A 225 -9.86 -10.50 -15.06
C VAL A 225 -8.83 -10.43 -13.93
N VAL A 226 -7.59 -10.02 -14.19
CA VAL A 226 -6.57 -9.96 -13.13
C VAL A 226 -6.88 -8.88 -12.09
N VAL A 227 -7.48 -7.76 -12.52
CA VAL A 227 -8.00 -6.73 -11.61
C VAL A 227 -9.17 -7.27 -10.78
N ILE A 228 -10.09 -8.02 -11.39
CA ILE A 228 -11.17 -8.70 -10.67
C ILE A 228 -10.62 -9.68 -9.64
N VAL A 229 -9.57 -10.45 -9.96
CA VAL A 229 -8.94 -11.38 -9.01
C VAL A 229 -8.31 -10.61 -7.84
N LEU A 230 -7.61 -9.50 -8.11
CA LEU A 230 -7.08 -8.63 -7.05
C LEU A 230 -8.20 -8.14 -6.13
N PHE A 231 -9.27 -7.56 -6.69
CA PHE A 231 -10.41 -7.08 -5.90
C PHE A 231 -11.14 -8.21 -5.18
N PHE A 232 -11.28 -9.38 -5.80
CA PHE A 232 -11.86 -10.55 -5.17
C PHE A 232 -11.08 -10.94 -3.93
N VAL A 233 -9.76 -11.04 -4.00
CA VAL A 233 -8.92 -11.41 -2.85
C VAL A 233 -8.91 -10.30 -1.79
N PHE A 234 -8.72 -9.05 -2.21
CA PHE A 234 -8.58 -7.90 -1.30
C PHE A 234 -9.90 -7.47 -0.65
N LYS A 235 -10.95 -7.23 -1.44
CA LYS A 235 -12.20 -6.60 -1.00
C LYS A 235 -13.31 -7.61 -0.66
N PHE A 236 -13.25 -8.83 -1.19
CA PHE A 236 -14.33 -9.81 -1.01
C PHE A 236 -13.92 -11.00 -0.14
N LEU A 237 -12.89 -11.76 -0.50
CA LEU A 237 -12.59 -13.05 0.11
C LEU A 237 -12.43 -12.96 1.62
N LEU A 238 -11.54 -12.09 2.13
CA LEU A 238 -11.26 -12.02 3.55
C LEU A 238 -12.28 -11.22 4.36
N PRO A 239 -12.72 -10.03 3.93
CA PRO A 239 -13.78 -9.29 4.63
C PRO A 239 -15.06 -10.10 4.79
N TYR A 240 -15.47 -10.85 3.74
CA TYR A 240 -16.66 -11.69 3.84
C TYR A 240 -16.43 -12.95 4.65
N THR A 241 -15.21 -13.49 4.67
CA THR A 241 -14.87 -14.60 5.59
C THR A 241 -15.00 -14.14 7.04
N LEU A 242 -14.41 -12.99 7.41
CA LEU A 242 -14.55 -12.40 8.74
C LEU A 242 -16.01 -12.05 9.06
N SER A 243 -16.76 -11.48 8.09
CA SER A 243 -18.19 -11.22 8.25
C SER A 243 -19.01 -12.48 8.45
N PHE A 244 -18.67 -13.58 7.79
CA PHE A 244 -19.31 -14.88 8.01
C PHE A 244 -19.07 -15.38 9.44
N PHE A 245 -17.86 -15.25 9.97
CA PHE A 245 -17.58 -15.56 11.39
C PHE A 245 -18.38 -14.67 12.34
N GLY A 246 -18.31 -13.34 12.21
CA GLY A 246 -19.01 -12.40 13.10
C GLY A 246 -20.54 -12.55 13.05
N LYS A 247 -21.13 -12.68 11.86
CA LYS A 247 -22.58 -12.88 11.72
C LYS A 247 -23.03 -14.25 12.25
N SER A 248 -22.26 -15.30 12.03
CA SER A 248 -22.59 -16.63 12.56
C SER A 248 -22.51 -16.65 14.08
N GLU A 249 -21.50 -15.98 14.66
CA GLU A 249 -21.35 -15.80 16.10
C GLU A 249 -22.58 -15.13 16.73
N ILE A 250 -22.93 -13.93 16.26
CA ILE A 250 -24.07 -13.17 16.76
C ILE A 250 -25.38 -13.95 16.58
N PHE A 251 -25.61 -14.51 15.38
CA PHE A 251 -26.84 -15.25 15.09
C PHE A 251 -27.00 -16.45 16.01
N ILE A 252 -25.93 -17.25 16.20
CA ILE A 252 -26.02 -18.49 16.96
C ILE A 252 -26.21 -18.22 18.46
N VAL A 253 -25.43 -17.29 19.01
CA VAL A 253 -25.53 -16.91 20.43
C VAL A 253 -26.88 -16.27 20.72
N ASN A 254 -27.29 -15.26 19.95
CA ASN A 254 -28.50 -14.50 20.26
C ASN A 254 -29.80 -15.27 19.97
N SER A 255 -29.82 -16.11 18.93
CA SER A 255 -31.04 -16.82 18.50
C SER A 255 -31.22 -18.17 19.19
N PHE A 256 -30.13 -18.91 19.44
CA PHE A 256 -30.20 -20.25 20.06
C PHE A 256 -29.77 -20.26 21.53
N GLY A 257 -29.24 -19.15 22.07
CA GLY A 257 -28.81 -19.06 23.47
C GLY A 257 -27.58 -19.91 23.80
N LEU A 258 -26.74 -20.21 22.80
CA LEU A 258 -25.50 -20.96 23.01
C LEU A 258 -24.40 -20.04 23.59
N PRO A 259 -23.38 -20.60 24.27
CA PRO A 259 -22.26 -19.82 24.81
C PRO A 259 -21.49 -19.04 23.73
N PHE A 260 -20.82 -17.96 24.13
CA PHE A 260 -19.90 -17.21 23.27
C PHE A 260 -18.85 -18.12 22.61
N ASN A 261 -18.45 -17.74 21.39
CA ASN A 261 -17.61 -18.46 20.44
C ASN A 261 -18.27 -19.68 19.75
N SER A 262 -19.49 -20.06 20.12
CA SER A 262 -20.16 -21.22 19.51
C SER A 262 -20.44 -21.03 18.02
N GLY A 263 -20.85 -19.83 17.59
CA GLY A 263 -21.08 -19.56 16.18
C GLY A 263 -19.78 -19.42 15.37
N THR A 264 -18.72 -18.94 16.00
CA THR A 264 -17.37 -18.92 15.44
C THR A 264 -16.84 -20.35 15.19
N ILE A 265 -16.99 -21.25 16.17
CA ILE A 265 -16.63 -22.68 16.02
C ILE A 265 -17.46 -23.33 14.91
N PHE A 266 -18.77 -23.07 14.87
CA PHE A 266 -19.64 -23.56 13.82
C PHE A 266 -19.17 -23.10 12.43
N ALA A 267 -18.91 -21.81 12.25
CA ALA A 267 -18.41 -21.25 11.00
C ALA A 267 -17.09 -21.91 10.57
N PHE A 268 -16.16 -22.14 11.52
CA PHE A 268 -14.90 -22.84 11.25
C PHE A 268 -15.12 -24.28 10.76
N LEU A 269 -16.01 -25.04 11.41
CA LEU A 269 -16.34 -26.41 11.02
C LEU A 269 -17.00 -26.47 9.64
N VAL A 270 -17.85 -25.48 9.30
CA VAL A 270 -18.44 -25.35 7.96
C VAL A 270 -17.36 -25.15 6.89
N ILE A 271 -16.38 -24.28 7.16
CA ILE A 271 -15.25 -24.05 6.24
C ILE A 271 -14.42 -25.33 6.07
N ILE A 272 -14.11 -26.04 7.16
CA ILE A 272 -13.40 -27.34 7.10
C ILE A 272 -14.19 -28.34 6.25
N ALA A 273 -15.48 -28.48 6.51
CA ALA A 273 -16.35 -29.40 5.77
C ALA A 273 -16.37 -29.06 4.27
N PHE A 274 -16.50 -27.76 3.93
CA PHE A 274 -16.47 -27.28 2.54
C PHE A 274 -15.19 -27.72 1.82
N PHE A 275 -14.01 -27.47 2.40
CA PHE A 275 -12.75 -27.86 1.77
C PHE A 275 -12.55 -29.37 1.76
N TYR A 276 -12.87 -30.07 2.84
CA TYR A 276 -12.75 -31.53 2.91
C TYR A 276 -13.57 -32.22 1.82
N PHE A 277 -14.87 -31.91 1.74
CA PHE A 277 -15.76 -32.51 0.76
C PHE A 277 -15.47 -32.02 -0.67
N GLY A 278 -15.16 -30.73 -0.85
CA GLY A 278 -14.82 -30.15 -2.15
C GLY A 278 -13.54 -30.74 -2.75
N LEU A 279 -12.47 -30.88 -1.96
CA LEU A 279 -11.21 -31.48 -2.41
C LEU A 279 -11.39 -32.97 -2.70
N ASN A 280 -12.06 -33.71 -1.82
CA ASN A 280 -12.36 -35.14 -2.03
C ASN A 280 -13.19 -35.35 -3.31
N TYR A 281 -14.22 -34.55 -3.54
CA TYR A 281 -15.07 -34.63 -4.73
C TYR A 281 -14.28 -34.33 -6.01
N THR A 282 -13.54 -33.21 -6.05
CA THR A 282 -12.77 -32.81 -7.22
C THR A 282 -11.65 -33.79 -7.54
N GLN A 283 -11.01 -34.38 -6.52
CA GLN A 283 -10.01 -35.43 -6.70
C GLN A 283 -10.62 -36.71 -7.27
N LYS A 284 -11.72 -37.22 -6.68
CA LYS A 284 -12.41 -38.44 -7.16
C LYS A 284 -12.91 -38.32 -8.60
N LYS A 285 -13.29 -37.11 -9.04
CA LYS A 285 -13.77 -36.84 -10.39
C LYS A 285 -12.67 -36.43 -11.39
N GLY A 286 -11.42 -36.30 -10.94
CA GLY A 286 -10.30 -35.87 -11.80
C GLY A 286 -10.38 -34.40 -12.25
N HIS A 287 -11.11 -33.55 -11.52
CA HIS A 287 -11.30 -32.13 -11.85
C HIS A 287 -10.11 -31.27 -11.38
N VAL A 288 -8.96 -31.38 -12.06
CA VAL A 288 -7.69 -30.74 -11.69
C VAL A 288 -7.79 -29.22 -11.52
N PHE A 289 -8.50 -28.53 -12.42
CA PHE A 289 -8.65 -27.08 -12.37
C PHE A 289 -9.38 -26.61 -11.10
N TYR A 290 -10.57 -27.17 -10.83
CA TYR A 290 -11.35 -26.83 -9.64
C TYR A 290 -10.67 -27.26 -8.34
N ASN A 291 -9.97 -28.40 -8.35
CA ASN A 291 -9.16 -28.82 -7.21
C ASN A 291 -8.05 -27.79 -6.92
N THR A 292 -7.37 -27.29 -7.96
CA THR A 292 -6.34 -26.26 -7.81
C THR A 292 -6.93 -24.97 -7.25
N ILE A 293 -8.11 -24.53 -7.71
CA ILE A 293 -8.79 -23.34 -7.17
C ILE A 293 -9.09 -23.52 -5.67
N LEU A 294 -9.66 -24.67 -5.28
CA LEU A 294 -9.95 -24.96 -3.87
C LEU A 294 -8.67 -24.96 -3.02
N LEU A 295 -7.57 -25.53 -3.53
CA LEU A 295 -6.27 -25.48 -2.84
C LEU A 295 -5.74 -24.05 -2.71
N CYS A 296 -5.86 -23.22 -3.75
CA CYS A 296 -5.42 -21.83 -3.68
C CYS A 296 -6.21 -21.04 -2.63
N LEU A 297 -7.55 -21.17 -2.63
CA LEU A 297 -8.41 -20.53 -1.62
C LEU A 297 -8.09 -21.02 -0.21
N LEU A 298 -7.89 -22.33 -0.03
CA LEU A 298 -7.50 -22.91 1.26
C LEU A 298 -6.17 -22.34 1.74
N PHE A 299 -5.15 -22.27 0.88
CA PHE A 299 -3.83 -21.78 1.26
C PHE A 299 -3.80 -20.26 1.50
N ILE A 300 -4.65 -19.48 0.83
CA ILE A 300 -4.87 -18.07 1.19
C ILE A 300 -5.43 -17.99 2.62
N LEU A 301 -6.44 -18.80 2.96
CA LEU A 301 -7.02 -18.79 4.31
C LEU A 301 -6.06 -19.31 5.38
N ILE A 302 -5.22 -20.30 5.05
CA ILE A 302 -4.13 -20.76 5.94
C ILE A 302 -3.12 -19.64 6.15
N GLY A 303 -2.71 -18.92 5.10
CA GLY A 303 -1.81 -17.79 5.26
C GLY A 303 -2.46 -16.67 6.09
N PHE A 304 -3.74 -16.39 5.86
CA PHE A 304 -4.49 -15.39 6.60
C PHE A 304 -4.72 -15.76 8.08
N SER A 305 -4.60 -17.04 8.44
CA SER A 305 -4.87 -17.49 9.81
C SER A 305 -3.93 -16.90 10.86
N THR A 306 -2.85 -16.21 10.46
CA THR A 306 -2.02 -15.40 11.36
C THR A 306 -2.83 -14.33 12.10
N TRP A 307 -3.95 -13.88 11.52
CA TRP A 307 -4.88 -12.93 12.13
C TRP A 307 -5.59 -13.46 13.38
N ILE A 308 -5.62 -14.78 13.59
CA ILE A 308 -6.17 -15.39 14.81
C ILE A 308 -5.37 -14.97 16.06
N MET A 309 -4.12 -14.54 15.89
CA MET A 309 -3.32 -13.96 16.97
C MET A 309 -4.06 -12.81 17.67
N LEU A 310 -4.72 -11.92 16.90
CA LEU A 310 -5.39 -10.74 17.43
C LEU A 310 -6.46 -11.08 18.48
N PRO A 311 -7.53 -11.85 18.18
CA PRO A 311 -8.53 -12.19 19.19
C PRO A 311 -7.97 -13.03 20.32
N ILE A 312 -6.96 -13.88 20.10
CA ILE A 312 -6.32 -14.61 21.20
C ILE A 312 -5.68 -13.64 22.19
N ARG A 313 -4.85 -12.70 21.71
CA ARG A 313 -4.10 -11.76 22.56
C ARG A 313 -4.99 -10.68 23.17
N ALA A 314 -6.00 -10.22 22.44
CA ALA A 314 -6.97 -9.25 22.92
C ALA A 314 -7.74 -9.73 24.16
N ASN A 315 -7.90 -11.05 24.35
CA ASN A 315 -8.57 -11.66 25.51
C ASN A 315 -7.63 -11.95 26.71
N THR A 316 -6.34 -11.58 26.64
CA THR A 316 -5.36 -11.87 27.72
C THR A 316 -4.89 -10.62 28.49
N ASP A 317 -5.72 -9.58 28.58
CA ASP A 317 -5.44 -8.33 29.32
C ASP A 317 -4.05 -7.75 29.02
N ILE A 318 -3.70 -7.69 27.73
CA ILE A 318 -2.44 -7.10 27.25
C ILE A 318 -2.43 -5.57 27.45
N PRO A 319 -1.27 -4.94 27.74
CA PRO A 319 -1.16 -3.49 27.94
C PRO A 319 -1.55 -2.65 26.71
N ILE A 320 -0.97 -2.94 25.54
CA ILE A 320 -1.35 -2.28 24.28
C ILE A 320 -2.39 -3.16 23.58
N ASN A 321 -3.65 -2.72 23.61
CA ASN A 321 -4.79 -3.45 23.06
C ASN A 321 -5.67 -2.53 22.21
N GLU A 322 -5.10 -1.95 21.16
CA GLU A 322 -5.81 -0.95 20.36
C GLU A 322 -7.07 -1.54 19.73
N ASN A 323 -8.19 -0.82 19.87
CA ASN A 323 -9.54 -1.22 19.45
C ASN A 323 -10.06 -2.57 19.97
N LYS A 324 -9.29 -3.28 20.80
CA LYS A 324 -9.63 -4.53 21.47
C LYS A 324 -10.44 -5.50 20.57
N PRO A 325 -9.81 -6.12 19.55
CA PRO A 325 -10.48 -7.07 18.67
C PRO A 325 -10.66 -8.45 19.34
N SER A 326 -11.41 -8.52 20.45
CA SER A 326 -11.57 -9.72 21.30
C SER A 326 -12.47 -10.80 20.69
N ASP A 327 -13.25 -10.50 19.67
CA ASP A 327 -14.04 -11.52 18.97
C ASP A 327 -14.22 -11.32 17.47
N ALA A 328 -14.95 -12.25 16.83
CA ALA A 328 -15.10 -12.29 15.38
C ALA A 328 -15.75 -11.02 14.78
N ALA A 329 -16.63 -10.34 15.51
CA ALA A 329 -17.24 -9.08 15.03
C ALA A 329 -16.25 -7.92 15.19
N GLU A 330 -15.59 -7.82 16.33
CA GLU A 330 -14.60 -6.77 16.61
C GLU A 330 -13.35 -6.90 15.71
N VAL A 331 -12.92 -8.13 15.39
CA VAL A 331 -11.84 -8.39 14.42
C VAL A 331 -12.21 -7.89 13.02
N LEU A 332 -13.47 -7.99 12.61
CA LEU A 332 -13.92 -7.41 11.34
C LEU A 332 -13.89 -5.88 11.38
N ALA A 333 -14.34 -5.27 12.48
CA ALA A 333 -14.30 -3.82 12.66
C ALA A 333 -12.85 -3.30 12.63
N TYR A 334 -11.94 -4.02 13.31
CA TYR A 334 -10.49 -3.80 13.29
C TYR A 334 -9.92 -3.93 11.87
N TYR A 335 -10.23 -5.02 11.15
CA TYR A 335 -9.79 -5.22 9.76
C TYR A 335 -10.24 -4.08 8.83
N ASN A 336 -11.49 -3.64 8.97
CA ASN A 336 -12.06 -2.56 8.15
C ASN A 336 -11.62 -1.17 8.60
N ARG A 337 -10.93 -1.06 9.74
CA ARG A 337 -10.49 0.19 10.36
C ARG A 337 -11.65 1.17 10.58
N GLU A 338 -12.78 0.66 11.07
CA GLU A 338 -14.03 1.44 11.14
C GLU A 338 -13.89 2.74 11.96
N GLN A 339 -12.92 2.79 12.89
CA GLN A 339 -12.59 3.99 13.67
C GLN A 339 -12.10 5.20 12.85
N TYR A 340 -11.52 4.99 11.67
CA TYR A 340 -11.01 6.09 10.83
C TYR A 340 -12.06 6.58 9.82
N GLY A 341 -13.25 6.00 9.80
CA GLY A 341 -14.28 6.27 8.82
C GLY A 341 -14.01 5.62 7.45
N GLU A 342 -14.94 5.84 6.52
CA GLU A 342 -14.88 5.20 5.19
C GLU A 342 -14.17 6.08 4.17
N GLN A 343 -13.11 5.56 3.55
CA GLN A 343 -12.45 6.24 2.46
C GLN A 343 -13.23 6.08 1.14
N LYS A 344 -13.75 7.19 0.61
CA LYS A 344 -14.53 7.21 -0.63
C LYS A 344 -13.64 7.40 -1.87
N THR A 345 -13.09 6.32 -2.40
CA THR A 345 -12.10 6.40 -3.50
C THR A 345 -12.70 6.79 -4.86
N PHE A 346 -13.87 6.26 -5.24
CA PHE A 346 -14.40 6.42 -6.61
C PHE A 346 -15.52 7.44 -6.76
N TYR A 347 -16.32 7.64 -5.71
CA TYR A 347 -17.37 8.64 -5.65
C TYR A 347 -17.58 9.01 -4.19
N GLY A 348 -17.60 10.31 -3.89
CA GLY A 348 -17.69 10.79 -2.52
C GLY A 348 -17.52 12.30 -2.40
N PRO A 349 -17.44 12.78 -1.16
CA PRO A 349 -17.40 14.21 -0.88
C PRO A 349 -16.09 14.88 -1.30
N MET A 350 -16.18 16.17 -1.63
CA MET A 350 -15.05 17.08 -1.82
C MET A 350 -15.00 18.08 -0.67
N TYR A 351 -13.85 18.73 -0.47
CA TYR A 351 -13.61 19.67 0.64
C TYR A 351 -14.65 20.81 0.72
N SER A 352 -15.27 21.17 -0.42
CA SER A 352 -16.33 22.18 -0.49
C SER A 352 -17.56 21.85 0.34
N GLU A 353 -17.75 20.58 0.73
CA GLU A 353 -18.82 20.19 1.65
C GLU A 353 -18.71 20.90 3.02
N ALA A 354 -17.53 21.43 3.37
CA ALA A 354 -17.35 22.26 4.56
C ALA A 354 -18.23 23.52 4.56
N PHE A 355 -18.68 23.95 3.37
CA PHE A 355 -19.55 25.12 3.17
C PHE A 355 -20.98 24.71 2.78
N ALA A 356 -21.31 23.42 2.88
CA ALA A 356 -22.61 22.89 2.50
C ALA A 356 -23.53 22.75 3.71
N GLY A 357 -24.82 22.96 3.48
CA GLY A 357 -25.87 22.57 4.42
C GLY A 357 -26.06 21.05 4.49
N ILE A 358 -26.93 20.64 5.40
CA ILE A 358 -27.44 19.27 5.47
C ILE A 358 -28.30 18.99 4.23
N ASP A 359 -28.26 17.76 3.72
CA ASP A 359 -29.14 17.33 2.64
C ASP A 359 -30.62 17.46 3.04
N GLU A 360 -31.40 18.21 2.25
CA GLU A 360 -32.81 18.50 2.56
C GLU A 360 -33.71 17.25 2.57
N ASN A 361 -33.39 16.26 1.74
CA ASN A 361 -34.24 15.09 1.52
C ASN A 361 -33.86 13.92 2.44
N ASN A 362 -32.57 13.78 2.73
CA ASN A 362 -32.04 12.70 3.54
C ASN A 362 -30.95 13.24 4.49
N PRO A 363 -31.33 13.99 5.54
CA PRO A 363 -30.38 14.76 6.37
C PRO A 363 -29.46 13.91 7.25
N TYR A 364 -29.86 12.66 7.52
CA TYR A 364 -29.11 11.74 8.38
C TYR A 364 -29.08 10.35 7.76
N PHE A 365 -28.05 9.58 8.09
CA PHE A 365 -28.00 8.17 7.74
C PHE A 365 -27.52 7.30 8.91
N ASP A 366 -27.96 6.05 8.90
CA ASP A 366 -27.60 5.08 9.92
C ASP A 366 -26.14 4.64 9.79
N GLU A 367 -25.46 4.53 10.94
CA GLU A 367 -24.20 3.81 11.09
C GLU A 367 -24.41 2.30 11.12
N LYS A 368 -23.30 1.55 11.08
CA LYS A 368 -23.35 0.12 11.36
C LYS A 368 -23.56 -0.10 12.86
N PRO A 369 -24.42 -1.05 13.26
CA PRO A 369 -24.51 -1.44 14.66
C PRO A 369 -23.23 -2.12 15.11
N ASN A 370 -22.64 -1.62 16.19
CA ASN A 370 -21.51 -2.22 16.90
C ASN A 370 -22.04 -3.20 17.93
N TYR A 371 -21.53 -4.44 17.92
CA TYR A 371 -21.95 -5.50 18.81
C TYR A 371 -20.84 -5.84 19.79
N GLU A 372 -21.17 -5.88 21.08
CA GLU A 372 -20.25 -6.32 22.13
C GLU A 372 -20.88 -7.44 22.98
N ARG A 373 -20.01 -8.23 23.62
CA ARG A 373 -20.42 -9.29 24.54
C ARG A 373 -20.93 -8.71 25.85
N ASP A 374 -22.17 -9.03 26.18
CA ASP A 374 -22.71 -8.82 27.51
C ASP A 374 -22.66 -10.13 28.31
N TYR A 375 -21.71 -10.21 29.24
CA TYR A 375 -21.51 -11.37 30.10
C TYR A 375 -22.65 -11.58 31.12
N ALA A 376 -23.44 -10.56 31.44
CA ALA A 376 -24.58 -10.70 32.35
C ALA A 376 -25.77 -11.37 31.66
N THR A 377 -26.02 -11.04 30.38
CA THR A 377 -27.11 -11.63 29.61
C THR A 377 -26.69 -12.84 28.77
N GLY A 378 -25.38 -13.05 28.58
CA GLY A 378 -24.82 -14.10 27.72
C GLY A 378 -25.10 -13.87 26.24
N LYS A 379 -25.28 -12.62 25.81
CA LYS A 379 -25.67 -12.23 24.45
C LYS A 379 -24.79 -11.13 23.89
N TYR A 380 -24.84 -10.95 22.58
CA TYR A 380 -24.31 -9.79 21.89
C TYR A 380 -25.33 -8.66 21.89
N VAL A 381 -24.95 -7.49 22.41
CA VAL A 381 -25.80 -6.29 22.49
C VAL A 381 -25.23 -5.16 21.64
N ILE A 382 -26.10 -4.29 21.14
CA ILE A 382 -25.68 -3.12 20.38
C ILE A 382 -25.22 -2.05 21.35
N THR A 383 -24.02 -1.51 21.18
CA THR A 383 -23.42 -0.52 22.09
C THR A 383 -23.38 0.91 21.56
N ASN A 384 -23.65 1.11 20.27
CA ASN A 384 -23.71 2.44 19.65
C ASN A 384 -25.13 2.87 19.25
N ASP A 385 -25.39 4.17 19.34
CA ASP A 385 -26.60 4.81 18.81
C ASP A 385 -26.48 4.97 17.30
N TYR A 386 -26.64 3.88 16.55
CA TYR A 386 -26.36 3.86 15.11
C TYR A 386 -27.44 4.52 14.25
N LYS A 387 -28.67 4.72 14.75
CA LYS A 387 -29.77 5.28 13.95
C LYS A 387 -29.62 6.79 13.80
N ASN A 388 -29.65 7.28 12.56
CA ASN A 388 -29.40 8.69 12.24
C ASN A 388 -28.11 9.25 12.90
N ALA A 389 -27.09 8.40 13.04
CA ALA A 389 -25.86 8.72 13.77
C ALA A 389 -24.99 9.75 13.02
N ASN A 390 -25.03 9.72 11.68
CA ASN A 390 -24.24 10.62 10.85
C ASN A 390 -25.11 11.62 10.09
N GLN A 391 -24.58 12.84 9.94
CA GLN A 391 -25.14 13.85 9.06
C GLN A 391 -24.79 13.53 7.60
N ASN A 392 -25.79 13.65 6.73
CA ASN A 392 -25.59 13.63 5.29
C ASN A 392 -25.52 15.06 4.78
N LEU A 393 -24.35 15.49 4.33
CA LEU A 393 -24.21 16.78 3.67
C LEU A 393 -24.67 16.70 2.22
N ASP A 394 -25.04 17.86 1.69
CA ASP A 394 -25.61 18.04 0.35
C ASP A 394 -24.82 17.29 -0.76
N ASP A 395 -25.54 16.44 -1.49
CA ASP A 395 -25.02 15.64 -2.59
C ASP A 395 -24.36 16.48 -3.71
N ARG A 396 -24.69 17.78 -3.85
CA ARG A 396 -24.06 18.70 -4.79
C ARG A 396 -22.54 18.79 -4.62
N HIS A 397 -22.04 18.58 -3.40
CA HIS A 397 -20.60 18.60 -3.10
C HIS A 397 -19.90 17.25 -3.26
N LYS A 398 -20.62 16.21 -3.70
CA LYS A 398 -20.06 14.90 -4.01
C LYS A 398 -19.70 14.81 -5.49
N GLY A 399 -18.71 14.00 -5.83
CA GLY A 399 -18.35 13.77 -7.22
C GLY A 399 -17.46 12.56 -7.44
N PHE A 400 -17.17 12.31 -8.72
CA PHE A 400 -16.34 11.19 -9.14
C PHE A 400 -14.87 11.44 -8.81
N LEU A 401 -14.21 10.39 -8.32
CA LEU A 401 -12.80 10.34 -7.98
C LEU A 401 -12.40 11.55 -7.10
N PRO A 402 -13.03 11.74 -5.93
CA PRO A 402 -12.82 12.93 -5.11
C PRO A 402 -11.38 12.96 -4.61
N ARG A 403 -10.51 13.79 -5.22
CA ARG A 403 -9.09 13.88 -4.85
C ARG A 403 -8.86 14.89 -3.76
N MET A 404 -9.70 15.92 -3.72
CA MET A 404 -9.64 17.02 -2.77
C MET A 404 -10.77 16.87 -1.76
N TRP A 405 -10.63 15.94 -0.83
CA TRP A 405 -11.73 15.47 0.04
C TRP A 405 -11.65 15.98 1.48
N SER A 406 -10.46 16.38 1.94
CA SER A 406 -10.25 16.75 3.35
C SER A 406 -10.67 18.19 3.65
N ARG A 407 -11.47 18.38 4.70
CA ARG A 407 -11.90 19.71 5.17
C ARG A 407 -10.82 20.48 5.91
N ASP A 408 -9.75 19.81 6.35
CA ASP A 408 -8.65 20.46 7.07
C ASP A 408 -7.58 21.05 6.14
N HIS A 409 -7.72 20.87 4.83
CA HIS A 409 -6.70 21.22 3.83
C HIS A 409 -7.26 22.10 2.70
N ILE A 410 -8.34 22.82 2.98
CA ILE A 410 -9.09 23.64 2.01
C ILE A 410 -8.17 24.62 1.28
N GLN A 411 -7.40 25.40 2.03
CA GLN A 411 -6.47 26.40 1.48
C GLN A 411 -5.44 25.76 0.54
N ASN A 412 -4.92 24.59 0.92
CA ASN A 412 -3.95 23.88 0.11
C ASN A 412 -4.58 23.37 -1.19
N TYR A 413 -5.82 22.89 -1.17
CA TYR A 413 -6.51 22.51 -2.40
C TYR A 413 -6.76 23.70 -3.32
N MET A 414 -7.20 24.84 -2.77
CA MET A 414 -7.37 26.07 -3.54
C MET A 414 -6.03 26.55 -4.14
N SER A 415 -4.91 26.41 -3.42
CA SER A 415 -3.60 26.85 -3.93
C SER A 415 -3.08 26.01 -5.10
N TYR A 416 -3.43 24.73 -5.18
CA TYR A 416 -3.10 23.85 -6.33
C TYR A 416 -4.09 23.97 -7.50
N THR A 417 -5.28 24.52 -7.26
CA THR A 417 -6.33 24.60 -8.26
C THR A 417 -6.77 26.05 -8.44
N GLU A 418 -7.92 26.39 -7.88
CA GLU A 418 -8.51 27.72 -7.85
C GLU A 418 -9.42 27.82 -6.63
N PRO A 419 -9.69 29.04 -6.11
CA PRO A 419 -10.72 29.24 -5.11
C PRO A 419 -12.09 28.74 -5.59
N LEU A 420 -12.93 28.26 -4.66
CA LEU A 420 -14.28 27.82 -5.01
C LEU A 420 -15.11 28.98 -5.54
N ASP A 421 -15.82 28.75 -6.64
CA ASP A 421 -16.82 29.71 -7.10
C ASP A 421 -18.03 29.70 -6.16
N PHE A 422 -18.69 30.83 -6.05
CA PHE A 422 -19.88 30.96 -5.22
C PHE A 422 -20.80 32.06 -5.73
N GLU A 423 -22.10 31.88 -5.55
CA GLU A 423 -23.12 32.88 -5.88
C GLU A 423 -23.89 33.29 -4.63
N ILE A 424 -24.49 34.49 -4.63
CA ILE A 424 -25.43 34.87 -3.56
C ILE A 424 -26.67 34.00 -3.75
N ASN A 425 -27.11 33.33 -2.68
CA ASN A 425 -28.34 32.55 -2.73
C ASN A 425 -29.49 33.48 -3.19
N PRO A 426 -30.25 33.11 -4.24
CA PRO A 426 -31.33 33.93 -4.80
C PRO A 426 -32.33 34.47 -3.77
N GLU A 427 -32.51 33.79 -2.63
CA GLU A 427 -33.35 34.25 -1.52
C GLU A 427 -32.87 35.56 -0.90
N TYR A 428 -31.56 35.80 -0.88
CA TYR A 428 -30.91 37.00 -0.30
C TYR A 428 -30.42 37.98 -1.37
N ALA A 429 -30.70 37.75 -2.66
CA ALA A 429 -30.20 38.56 -3.77
C ALA A 429 -30.67 40.03 -3.74
N GLN A 430 -31.73 40.34 -2.97
CA GLN A 430 -32.24 41.72 -2.81
C GLN A 430 -31.61 42.46 -1.63
N GLU A 431 -30.80 41.79 -0.80
CA GLU A 431 -30.14 42.41 0.35
C GLU A 431 -28.91 43.20 -0.11
N GLN A 432 -29.08 44.53 -0.25
CA GLN A 432 -28.02 45.42 -0.77
C GLN A 432 -26.72 45.36 0.04
N GLU A 433 -26.83 45.16 1.35
CA GLU A 433 -25.67 45.03 2.24
C GLU A 433 -24.84 43.77 1.90
N LEU A 434 -25.50 42.62 1.75
CA LEU A 434 -24.83 41.37 1.37
C LEU A 434 -24.20 41.46 -0.02
N VAL A 435 -24.91 42.05 -0.98
CA VAL A 435 -24.39 42.28 -2.34
C VAL A 435 -23.12 43.15 -2.30
N GLN A 436 -23.12 44.20 -1.47
CA GLN A 436 -21.98 45.08 -1.30
C GLN A 436 -20.81 44.33 -0.64
N ILE A 437 -21.05 43.57 0.43
CA ILE A 437 -20.04 42.75 1.12
C ILE A 437 -19.36 41.78 0.15
N VAL A 438 -20.14 41.05 -0.65
CA VAL A 438 -19.62 40.09 -1.64
C VAL A 438 -18.82 40.81 -2.74
N THR A 439 -19.30 41.96 -3.21
CA THR A 439 -18.62 42.75 -4.24
C THR A 439 -17.29 43.31 -3.75
N ASP A 440 -17.26 43.83 -2.53
CA ASP A 440 -16.06 44.37 -1.89
C ASP A 440 -15.04 43.26 -1.62
N PHE A 441 -15.49 42.12 -1.12
CA PHE A 441 -14.66 40.94 -0.92
C PHE A 441 -14.01 40.48 -2.24
N ARG A 442 -14.80 40.26 -3.29
CA ARG A 442 -14.28 39.86 -4.62
C ARG A 442 -13.28 40.88 -5.16
N THR A 443 -13.56 42.17 -4.99
CA THR A 443 -12.67 43.25 -5.42
C THR A 443 -11.36 43.24 -4.64
N ALA A 444 -11.41 43.09 -3.32
CA ALA A 444 -10.23 43.05 -2.47
C ALA A 444 -9.36 41.82 -2.75
N TYR A 445 -9.96 40.65 -2.93
CA TYR A 445 -9.26 39.42 -3.31
C TYR A 445 -8.60 39.55 -4.69
N ASN A 446 -9.32 40.03 -5.70
CA ASN A 446 -8.77 40.25 -7.05
C ASN A 446 -7.65 41.30 -7.09
N GLN A 447 -7.62 42.22 -6.12
CA GLN A 447 -6.52 43.19 -5.94
C GLN A 447 -5.33 42.62 -5.15
N GLY A 448 -5.39 41.37 -4.71
CA GLY A 448 -4.35 40.72 -3.90
C GLY A 448 -4.26 41.26 -2.46
N LYS A 449 -5.32 41.87 -1.95
CA LYS A 449 -5.38 42.39 -0.56
C LYS A 449 -5.77 41.33 0.46
N LEU A 450 -6.37 40.25 0.01
CA LEU A 450 -6.82 39.12 0.82
C LEU A 450 -6.14 37.85 0.31
N ASP A 451 -5.82 36.93 1.21
CA ASP A 451 -5.24 35.65 0.86
C ASP A 451 -6.28 34.51 0.88
N LEU A 452 -5.82 33.26 0.77
CA LEU A 452 -6.70 32.08 0.77
C LEU A 452 -7.28 31.78 2.17
N GLU A 453 -6.61 32.20 3.24
CA GLU A 453 -7.15 32.07 4.60
C GLU A 453 -8.33 33.02 4.79
N ASP A 454 -8.19 34.27 4.34
CA ASP A 454 -9.29 35.23 4.32
C ASP A 454 -10.46 34.74 3.44
N TYR A 455 -10.14 34.07 2.32
CA TYR A 455 -11.16 33.50 1.43
C TYR A 455 -11.96 32.38 2.08
N GLU A 456 -11.28 31.41 2.69
CA GLU A 456 -11.93 30.34 3.45
C GLU A 456 -12.78 30.90 4.60
N ARG A 457 -12.24 31.91 5.31
CA ARG A 457 -12.96 32.58 6.40
C ARG A 457 -14.22 33.27 5.90
N PHE A 458 -14.17 33.91 4.74
CA PHE A 458 -15.33 34.53 4.11
C PHE A 458 -16.41 33.50 3.79
N LEU A 459 -16.04 32.40 3.12
CA LEU A 459 -16.99 31.32 2.81
C LEU A 459 -17.59 30.68 4.06
N THR A 460 -16.79 30.50 5.12
CA THR A 460 -17.26 29.98 6.40
C THR A 460 -18.24 30.93 7.07
N THR A 461 -17.97 32.24 7.00
CA THR A 461 -18.77 33.26 7.71
C THR A 461 -20.10 33.54 7.01
N TYR A 462 -20.09 33.57 5.67
CA TYR A 462 -21.27 33.91 4.88
C TYR A 462 -21.93 32.70 4.20
N GLY A 463 -21.48 31.47 4.50
CA GLY A 463 -21.91 30.24 3.82
C GLY A 463 -23.42 30.06 3.75
N ASP A 464 -24.17 30.40 4.81
CA ASP A 464 -25.64 30.29 4.84
C ASP A 464 -26.36 31.19 3.80
N TYR A 465 -25.70 32.26 3.35
CA TYR A 465 -26.22 33.22 2.37
C TYR A 465 -25.67 32.98 0.95
N LEU A 466 -24.78 32.01 0.79
CA LEU A 466 -24.07 31.73 -0.44
C LEU A 466 -24.40 30.33 -0.95
N ILE A 467 -24.43 30.18 -2.27
CA ILE A 467 -24.38 28.87 -2.93
C ILE A 467 -22.92 28.68 -3.36
N VAL A 468 -22.18 27.87 -2.61
CA VAL A 468 -20.80 27.53 -2.92
C VAL A 468 -20.79 26.36 -3.89
N GLU A 469 -20.11 26.51 -5.02
CA GLU A 469 -19.94 25.44 -5.98
C GLU A 469 -18.81 24.49 -5.55
N LYS A 470 -18.95 23.21 -5.88
CA LYS A 470 -17.87 22.25 -5.66
C LYS A 470 -16.76 22.40 -6.71
N PRO A 471 -15.55 21.91 -6.42
CA PRO A 471 -14.50 21.85 -7.42
C PRO A 471 -14.92 21.07 -8.66
N SER A 472 -14.54 21.57 -9.84
CA SER A 472 -14.80 20.88 -11.09
C SER A 472 -14.04 19.54 -11.15
N PHE A 473 -14.46 18.64 -12.05
CA PHE A 473 -13.69 17.43 -12.33
C PHE A 473 -12.29 17.76 -12.86
N ALA A 474 -12.15 18.84 -13.63
CA ALA A 474 -10.86 19.30 -14.13
C ALA A 474 -9.94 19.72 -12.98
N SER A 475 -10.45 20.47 -11.99
CA SER A 475 -9.70 20.88 -10.79
C SER A 475 -9.25 19.64 -9.98
N ASN A 476 -10.11 18.62 -9.85
CA ASN A 476 -9.71 17.33 -9.23
C ASN A 476 -8.57 16.64 -9.98
N MET A 477 -8.63 16.61 -11.32
CA MET A 477 -7.57 15.99 -12.13
C MET A 477 -6.29 16.81 -12.10
N GLN A 478 -6.40 18.14 -12.12
CA GLN A 478 -5.26 19.05 -11.94
C GLN A 478 -4.54 18.76 -10.63
N PHE A 479 -5.27 18.68 -9.50
CA PHE A 479 -4.68 18.33 -8.22
C PHE A 479 -3.98 16.97 -8.24
N MET A 480 -4.60 15.95 -8.83
CA MET A 480 -4.00 14.62 -8.95
C MET A 480 -2.67 14.67 -9.72
N PHE A 481 -2.63 15.32 -10.88
CA PHE A 481 -1.43 15.35 -11.71
C PHE A 481 -0.34 16.29 -11.16
N GLN A 482 -0.72 17.43 -10.59
CA GLN A 482 0.23 18.39 -10.05
C GLN A 482 0.78 17.96 -8.69
N TYR A 483 -0.10 17.59 -7.76
CA TYR A 483 0.30 17.24 -6.40
C TYR A 483 0.58 15.75 -6.24
N GLN A 484 -0.40 14.87 -6.43
CA GLN A 484 -0.24 13.44 -6.09
C GLN A 484 0.77 12.72 -7.01
N PHE A 485 0.72 12.97 -8.31
CA PHE A 485 1.66 12.37 -9.27
C PHE A 485 2.93 13.21 -9.46
N GLY A 486 2.80 14.54 -9.53
CA GLY A 486 3.92 15.45 -9.69
C GLY A 486 4.71 15.64 -8.38
N TYR A 487 4.16 16.39 -7.43
CA TYR A 487 4.87 16.73 -6.21
C TYR A 487 5.18 15.53 -5.31
N MET A 488 4.24 14.60 -5.14
CA MET A 488 4.45 13.43 -4.28
C MET A 488 5.20 12.36 -5.06
N TYR A 489 4.56 11.64 -5.98
CA TYR A 489 5.19 10.49 -6.62
C TYR A 489 6.51 10.80 -7.36
N TRP A 490 6.52 11.78 -8.27
CA TRP A 490 7.70 12.06 -9.09
C TRP A 490 8.88 12.54 -8.26
N ARG A 491 8.65 13.30 -7.19
CA ARG A 491 9.70 13.79 -6.28
C ARG A 491 10.42 12.65 -5.58
N TYR A 492 9.70 11.72 -4.96
CA TYR A 492 10.30 10.53 -4.32
C TYR A 492 10.96 9.60 -5.35
N LEU A 493 10.42 9.49 -6.56
CA LEU A 493 11.09 8.78 -7.66
C LEU A 493 12.45 9.43 -7.96
N MET A 494 12.50 10.75 -8.10
CA MET A 494 13.73 11.49 -8.39
C MET A 494 14.73 11.47 -7.24
N TRP A 495 14.29 11.43 -5.98
CA TRP A 495 15.19 11.22 -4.84
C TRP A 495 16.03 9.96 -5.00
N ASN A 496 15.41 8.85 -5.40
CA ASN A 496 16.10 7.57 -5.53
C ASN A 496 17.00 7.48 -6.77
N PHE A 497 16.73 8.24 -7.85
CA PHE A 497 17.40 8.05 -9.14
C PHE A 497 18.15 9.26 -9.68
N VAL A 498 17.99 10.43 -9.07
CA VAL A 498 18.63 11.69 -9.47
C VAL A 498 19.33 12.38 -8.31
N GLY A 499 18.69 12.42 -7.13
CA GLY A 499 19.28 12.86 -5.87
C GLY A 499 18.28 13.62 -4.97
N ARG A 500 18.57 13.67 -3.67
CA ARG A 500 17.75 14.30 -2.62
C ARG A 500 18.38 15.62 -2.15
N GLN A 501 17.57 16.68 -2.02
CA GLN A 501 18.03 18.00 -1.57
C GLN A 501 18.34 18.01 -0.07
N ASN A 502 17.41 17.48 0.73
CA ASN A 502 17.47 17.33 2.20
C ASN A 502 16.32 16.42 2.67
N ASP A 503 16.27 16.19 3.99
CA ASP A 503 15.29 15.42 4.74
C ASP A 503 14.25 16.26 5.49
N ILE A 504 14.07 17.53 5.09
CA ILE A 504 13.10 18.43 5.72
C ILE A 504 11.80 18.38 4.92
N GLN A 505 10.68 18.15 5.60
CA GLN A 505 9.34 18.14 5.02
C GLN A 505 9.11 19.34 4.11
N GLY A 506 9.06 19.10 2.80
CA GLY A 506 8.79 20.13 1.81
C GLY A 506 7.33 20.59 1.84
N LYS A 507 7.11 21.89 1.68
CA LYS A 507 5.77 22.51 1.55
C LYS A 507 5.55 23.20 0.20
N GLY A 508 6.21 22.69 -0.86
CA GLY A 508 6.19 23.30 -2.19
C GLY A 508 7.17 24.47 -2.36
N ASP A 509 7.93 24.78 -1.31
CA ASP A 509 9.02 25.74 -1.35
C ASP A 509 10.27 25.16 -2.07
N VAL A 510 11.19 26.05 -2.42
CA VAL A 510 12.42 25.69 -3.14
C VAL A 510 13.54 25.19 -2.22
N GLU A 511 13.36 25.32 -0.90
CA GLU A 511 14.42 25.07 0.09
C GLU A 511 14.36 23.65 0.67
N ASN A 512 13.16 23.07 0.77
CA ASN A 512 12.92 21.84 1.52
C ASN A 512 12.24 20.76 0.68
N GLY A 513 12.67 19.52 0.92
CA GLY A 513 12.03 18.33 0.37
C GLY A 513 12.14 18.17 -1.15
N ASN A 514 12.96 18.94 -1.88
CA ASN A 514 13.09 18.78 -3.32
C ASN A 514 14.06 17.66 -3.71
N TRP A 515 14.00 17.25 -4.97
CA TRP A 515 15.05 16.47 -5.59
C TRP A 515 16.06 17.40 -6.27
N ILE A 516 17.33 16.98 -6.33
CA ILE A 516 18.43 17.75 -6.90
C ILE A 516 19.30 16.87 -7.79
N SER A 517 19.80 17.41 -8.90
CA SER A 517 20.60 16.64 -9.87
C SER A 517 22.10 16.67 -9.62
N GLY A 518 22.64 17.75 -9.05
CA GLY A 518 24.06 18.05 -9.03
C GLY A 518 24.55 18.84 -10.25
N ILE A 519 23.66 19.18 -11.18
CA ILE A 519 23.97 19.99 -12.37
C ILE A 519 23.57 21.44 -12.07
N THR A 520 24.52 22.25 -11.61
CA THR A 520 24.27 23.60 -11.05
C THR A 520 23.36 24.50 -11.91
N PRO A 521 23.54 24.64 -13.23
CA PRO A 521 22.63 25.46 -14.04
C PRO A 521 21.18 24.97 -14.03
N TYR A 522 20.97 23.64 -14.06
CA TYR A 522 19.65 23.04 -14.05
C TYR A 522 18.99 23.16 -12.66
N ASP A 523 19.76 22.84 -11.61
CA ASP A 523 19.26 22.94 -10.24
C ASP A 523 18.96 24.40 -9.87
N SER A 524 19.80 25.35 -10.31
CA SER A 524 19.58 26.77 -10.02
C SER A 524 18.33 27.35 -10.68
N ALA A 525 17.94 26.82 -11.84
CA ALA A 525 16.72 27.22 -12.53
C ALA A 525 15.44 26.77 -11.78
N ARG A 526 15.52 25.70 -10.99
CA ARG A 526 14.39 25.14 -10.23
C ARG A 526 14.37 25.56 -8.76
N LEU A 527 15.53 25.58 -8.12
CA LEU A 527 15.69 25.64 -6.66
C LEU A 527 16.39 26.93 -6.19
N GLY A 528 16.60 27.89 -7.08
CA GLY A 528 17.36 29.11 -6.78
C GLY A 528 18.87 28.88 -6.69
N ASN A 529 19.63 29.94 -6.40
CA ASN A 529 21.08 29.96 -6.53
C ASN A 529 21.80 28.93 -5.63
N GLN A 530 22.25 27.81 -6.23
CA GLN A 530 22.91 26.73 -5.50
C GLN A 530 24.32 27.09 -5.01
N SER A 531 24.92 28.19 -5.48
CA SER A 531 26.23 28.65 -4.99
C SER A 531 26.13 29.37 -3.64
N GLN A 532 24.96 29.89 -3.29
CA GLN A 532 24.72 30.69 -2.08
C GLN A 532 24.03 29.92 -0.94
N LEU A 533 23.99 28.58 -1.02
CA LEU A 533 23.45 27.76 0.07
C LEU A 533 24.21 27.98 1.38
N THR A 534 23.48 27.97 2.50
CA THR A 534 24.06 27.99 3.85
C THR A 534 24.90 26.75 4.11
N THR A 535 25.77 26.82 5.11
CA THR A 535 26.60 25.67 5.52
C THR A 535 25.75 24.47 5.91
N ASP A 536 24.62 24.70 6.61
CA ASP A 536 23.73 23.63 7.06
C ASP A 536 23.04 22.94 5.88
N MET A 537 22.60 23.69 4.86
CA MET A 537 22.00 23.10 3.65
C MET A 537 23.02 22.29 2.84
N LYS A 538 24.27 22.74 2.76
CA LYS A 538 25.34 22.03 2.04
C LYS A 538 25.75 20.74 2.75
N ASN A 539 25.73 20.75 4.08
CA ASN A 539 26.19 19.65 4.93
C ASN A 539 25.04 18.79 5.48
N ASN A 540 23.81 18.99 5.01
CA ASN A 540 22.69 18.12 5.35
C ASN A 540 23.02 16.67 4.97
N LYS A 541 22.86 15.73 5.92
CA LYS A 541 23.30 14.34 5.75
C LYS A 541 22.50 13.57 4.70
N ALA A 542 21.25 13.95 4.46
CA ALA A 542 20.40 13.35 3.44
C ALA A 542 20.64 13.93 2.04
N ARG A 543 21.47 14.98 1.91
CA ARG A 543 21.78 15.59 0.61
C ARG A 543 22.67 14.66 -0.22
N ASN A 544 22.22 14.30 -1.42
CA ASN A 544 23.00 13.51 -2.37
C ASN A 544 22.71 13.91 -3.83
N THR A 545 23.61 13.55 -4.75
CA THR A 545 23.50 13.90 -6.19
C THR A 545 24.00 12.74 -7.05
N TYR A 546 23.15 12.28 -7.97
CA TYR A 546 23.46 11.17 -8.88
C TYR A 546 23.57 11.60 -10.35
N TYR A 547 23.47 12.90 -10.66
CA TYR A 547 23.69 13.46 -12.00
C TYR A 547 22.83 12.80 -13.09
N PHE A 548 21.60 12.39 -12.74
CA PHE A 548 20.67 11.61 -13.57
C PHE A 548 21.18 10.23 -14.03
N LEU A 549 22.36 9.77 -13.62
CA LEU A 549 22.95 8.53 -14.15
C LEU A 549 22.07 7.30 -13.88
N PRO A 550 21.60 7.02 -12.65
CA PRO A 550 20.71 5.89 -12.40
C PRO A 550 19.40 6.00 -13.19
N PHE A 551 18.81 7.20 -13.26
CA PHE A 551 17.58 7.45 -13.99
C PHE A 551 17.71 7.15 -15.49
N VAL A 552 18.75 7.67 -16.13
CA VAL A 552 19.02 7.43 -17.57
C VAL A 552 19.30 5.96 -17.84
N LEU A 553 20.09 5.29 -16.98
CA LEU A 553 20.32 3.84 -17.10
C LEU A 553 19.02 3.03 -16.96
N GLY A 554 18.14 3.44 -16.05
CA GLY A 554 16.80 2.86 -15.90
C GLY A 554 15.96 2.98 -17.18
N ILE A 555 15.93 4.17 -17.80
CA ILE A 555 15.22 4.40 -19.07
C ILE A 555 15.81 3.54 -20.19
N ILE A 556 17.14 3.47 -20.32
CA ILE A 556 17.81 2.62 -21.30
C ILE A 556 17.42 1.15 -21.07
N GLY A 557 17.42 0.69 -19.82
CA GLY A 557 17.00 -0.66 -19.44
C GLY A 557 15.55 -0.97 -19.81
N ILE A 558 14.62 -0.04 -19.53
CA ILE A 558 13.21 -0.14 -19.91
C ILE A 558 13.04 -0.29 -21.42
N ILE A 559 13.69 0.57 -22.20
CA ILE A 559 13.63 0.54 -23.67
C ILE A 559 14.25 -0.74 -24.21
N PHE A 560 15.38 -1.16 -23.66
CA PHE A 560 16.06 -2.40 -24.04
C PHE A 560 15.17 -3.63 -23.78
N HIS A 561 14.57 -3.71 -22.58
CA HIS A 561 13.70 -4.82 -22.20
C HIS A 561 12.46 -4.89 -23.09
N ALA A 562 11.76 -3.78 -23.31
CA ALA A 562 10.59 -3.71 -24.18
C ALA A 562 10.88 -4.15 -25.62
N LYS A 563 12.08 -3.83 -26.15
CA LYS A 563 12.51 -4.26 -27.48
C LYS A 563 12.86 -5.75 -27.56
N LYS A 564 13.36 -6.33 -26.46
CA LYS A 564 13.85 -7.72 -26.45
C LYS A 564 12.77 -8.73 -26.10
N ASP A 565 11.94 -8.42 -25.11
CA ASP A 565 10.83 -9.27 -24.70
C ASP A 565 9.68 -8.42 -24.16
N LEU A 566 8.81 -8.01 -25.09
CA LEU A 566 7.65 -7.17 -24.79
C LEU A 566 6.69 -7.81 -23.76
N LYS A 567 6.61 -9.15 -23.71
CA LYS A 567 5.69 -9.86 -22.83
C LYS A 567 6.14 -9.76 -21.38
N SER A 568 7.40 -10.11 -21.08
CA SER A 568 7.91 -9.95 -19.71
C SER A 568 8.09 -8.49 -19.32
N PHE A 569 8.40 -7.60 -20.28
CA PHE A 569 8.36 -6.16 -20.03
C PHE A 569 6.98 -5.71 -19.55
N TYR A 570 5.89 -6.11 -20.23
CA TYR A 570 4.55 -5.74 -19.82
C TYR A 570 4.19 -6.27 -18.41
N VAL A 571 4.65 -7.48 -18.05
CA VAL A 571 4.46 -8.02 -16.69
C VAL A 571 5.09 -7.10 -15.64
N LEU A 572 6.33 -6.65 -15.86
CA LEU A 572 7.01 -5.74 -14.93
C LEU A 572 6.40 -4.33 -14.96
N LEU A 573 5.95 -3.86 -16.13
CA LEU A 573 5.24 -2.58 -16.25
C LEU A 573 3.95 -2.60 -15.43
N VAL A 574 3.16 -3.68 -15.50
CA VAL A 574 1.96 -3.83 -14.68
C VAL A 574 2.32 -3.82 -13.20
N LEU A 575 3.35 -4.56 -12.78
CA LEU A 575 3.81 -4.51 -11.39
C LEU A 575 4.14 -3.06 -10.98
N PHE A 576 4.95 -2.36 -11.77
CA PHE A 576 5.35 -0.98 -11.53
C PHE A 576 4.13 -0.05 -11.42
N LEU A 577 3.18 -0.11 -12.36
CA LEU A 577 1.99 0.75 -12.36
C LEU A 577 1.10 0.53 -11.13
N PHE A 578 0.96 -0.73 -10.70
CA PHE A 578 0.17 -1.05 -9.50
C PHE A 578 0.86 -0.63 -8.22
N THR A 579 2.18 -0.79 -8.11
CA THR A 579 2.96 -0.36 -6.93
C THR A 579 3.31 1.13 -6.93
N SER A 580 2.91 1.88 -7.96
CA SER A 580 3.10 3.33 -8.06
C SER A 580 1.77 4.08 -8.18
N PHE A 581 1.31 4.35 -9.40
CA PHE A 581 0.17 5.20 -9.69
C PHE A 581 -1.15 4.66 -9.16
N ALA A 582 -1.40 3.34 -9.27
CA ALA A 582 -2.63 2.77 -8.74
C ALA A 582 -2.70 2.90 -7.21
N LEU A 583 -1.56 2.70 -6.53
CA LEU A 583 -1.45 2.92 -5.09
C LEU A 583 -1.68 4.39 -4.73
N LYS A 584 -1.13 5.33 -5.50
CA LYS A 584 -1.37 6.78 -5.29
C LYS A 584 -2.85 7.16 -5.44
N ILE A 585 -3.54 6.59 -6.42
CA ILE A 585 -5.00 6.76 -6.58
C ILE A 585 -5.75 6.17 -5.38
N PHE A 586 -5.33 5.00 -4.89
CA PHE A 586 -5.97 4.34 -3.75
C PHE A 586 -5.76 5.12 -2.45
N LEU A 587 -4.52 5.49 -2.12
CA LEU A 587 -4.16 6.22 -0.90
C LEU A 587 -4.81 7.61 -0.84
N ASN A 588 -4.97 8.27 -1.99
CA ASN A 588 -5.60 9.58 -2.10
C ASN A 588 -5.07 10.60 -1.08
N GLU A 589 -3.75 10.70 -1.04
CA GLU A 589 -3.00 11.54 -0.08
C GLU A 589 -3.41 13.01 -0.19
N ARG A 590 -3.52 13.66 0.98
CA ARG A 590 -3.84 15.09 1.13
C ARG A 590 -2.55 15.93 1.18
N PRO A 591 -2.63 17.26 0.95
CA PRO A 591 -1.47 18.13 0.93
C PRO A 591 -0.70 18.16 2.24
N PHE A 592 0.62 18.04 2.12
CA PHE A 592 1.62 18.25 3.18
C PHE A 592 1.44 17.36 4.42
N GLU A 593 0.90 16.16 4.24
CA GLU A 593 1.04 15.12 5.26
C GLU A 593 2.54 14.92 5.57
N PRO A 594 2.95 14.85 6.84
CA PRO A 594 4.33 14.55 7.18
C PRO A 594 4.71 13.17 6.63
N ARG A 595 5.75 13.10 5.80
CA ARG A 595 6.18 11.87 5.10
C ARG A 595 7.70 11.80 4.84
N GLU A 596 8.48 12.76 5.34
CA GLU A 596 9.88 13.01 4.92
C GLU A 596 10.93 12.79 6.01
#